data_AF-A0A9R0B751-F1
#
_entry.id   AF-A0A9R0B751-F1
#
_cell.length_a   1.000
_cell.length_b   1.000
_cell.length_c   1.000
_cell.angle_alpha   90.00
_cell.angle_beta   90.00
_cell.angle_gamma   90.00
#
_symmetry.space_group_name_H-M   'P 1'
#
loop_
_entity.id
_entity.type
_entity.pdbx_description
1 polymer ?
#
loop_
_entity_poly.entity_id
_entity_poly.type
_entity_poly.pdbx_seq_one_letter_code
_entity_poly.pdbx_strand_id
1 'polypeptide(L)'
;MPKASCKKCKTLMPLQTLALHVDQCDGMQNSENSEIEEEDLVFIEEATSSNVIHHLQEEFETRCPICLGTFPVSDLELHASFCGESEEDVIRHAAAQINTTKTFEICVSRDNMVERGLKLWKRQKMGSPVNPLKIIFLGEPGVDTGALRKEFLSTMVAGIEKRLFEGDAKKGKTPKYSLNDLDNELFKVAGEIFAVSIAEGGPPPRFMQEWCYEYLVTGNIKRDGVHDTEISPLIKMIEDASDLSNFTKEILDCGYTGPINTDHKESILRALALHITTKRIPMLQQLRVGLERYDLIKVMQKKPQECHDLFVIGYDDKVDSHYILYPTWPQR
;
A
#
# COMPACT_ATOMS: atom_id res chain seq x y z
N MET A 1 8.90 -25.10 -4.72
CA MET A 1 9.16 -24.82 -6.14
C MET A 1 9.75 -26.06 -6.84
N PRO A 2 9.42 -26.33 -8.11
CA PRO A 2 10.10 -27.35 -8.91
C PRO A 2 11.58 -27.00 -9.09
N LYS A 3 12.48 -27.96 -8.84
CA LYS A 3 13.93 -27.82 -9.06
C LYS A 3 14.35 -28.70 -10.23
N ALA A 4 15.35 -28.27 -10.97
CA ALA A 4 15.97 -29.06 -12.03
C ALA A 4 17.49 -28.81 -12.04
N SER A 5 18.24 -29.83 -12.46
CA SER A 5 19.69 -29.78 -12.55
C SER A 5 20.14 -29.12 -13.86
N CYS A 6 21.10 -28.20 -13.79
CA CYS A 6 21.78 -27.69 -14.98
C CYS A 6 22.41 -28.85 -15.77
N LYS A 7 22.14 -28.92 -17.08
CA LYS A 7 22.70 -30.00 -17.91
C LYS A 7 24.21 -29.91 -18.07
N LYS A 8 24.80 -28.71 -17.91
CA LYS A 8 26.23 -28.44 -18.07
C LYS A 8 27.05 -28.73 -16.80
N CYS A 9 26.67 -28.21 -15.63
CA CYS A 9 27.41 -28.38 -14.37
C CYS A 9 26.75 -29.30 -13.34
N LYS A 10 25.55 -29.83 -13.63
CA LYS A 10 24.75 -30.71 -12.74
C LYS A 10 24.27 -30.09 -11.43
N THR A 11 24.58 -28.82 -11.14
CA THR A 11 24.05 -28.10 -9.97
C THR A 11 22.53 -28.02 -10.00
N LEU A 12 21.89 -28.39 -8.89
CA LEU A 12 20.44 -28.40 -8.71
C LEU A 12 19.95 -26.99 -8.34
N MET A 13 19.01 -26.44 -9.11
CA MET A 13 18.53 -25.07 -8.90
C MET A 13 17.04 -24.91 -9.24
N PRO A 14 16.39 -23.84 -8.77
CA PRO A 14 15.04 -23.49 -9.16
C PRO A 14 14.83 -23.38 -10.67
N LEU A 15 13.68 -23.85 -11.17
CA LEU A 15 13.39 -23.84 -12.61
C LEU A 15 13.48 -22.44 -13.23
N GLN A 16 13.09 -21.40 -12.48
CA GLN A 16 13.04 -20.01 -12.96
C GLN A 16 14.44 -19.40 -13.15
N THR A 17 15.44 -19.83 -12.40
CA THR A 17 16.83 -19.34 -12.51
C THR A 17 17.70 -20.21 -13.41
N LEU A 18 17.20 -21.40 -13.79
CA LEU A 18 17.93 -22.37 -14.60
C LEU A 18 18.31 -21.82 -15.98
N ALA A 19 17.42 -21.08 -16.64
CA ALA A 19 17.69 -20.52 -17.96
C ALA A 19 18.86 -19.53 -17.94
N LEU A 20 18.84 -18.58 -16.98
CA LEU A 20 19.90 -17.59 -16.79
C LEU A 20 21.24 -18.24 -16.44
N HIS A 21 21.20 -19.27 -15.58
CA HIS A 21 22.39 -20.02 -15.24
C HIS A 21 22.96 -20.79 -16.44
N VAL A 22 22.13 -21.45 -17.26
CA VAL A 22 22.61 -22.24 -18.42
C VAL A 22 23.32 -21.34 -19.43
N ASP A 23 22.90 -20.09 -19.60
CA ASP A 23 23.54 -19.11 -20.49
C ASP A 23 24.93 -18.69 -20.01
N GLN A 24 25.16 -18.66 -18.69
CA GLN A 24 26.43 -18.26 -18.07
C GLN A 24 27.27 -19.45 -17.58
N CYS A 25 26.78 -20.68 -17.74
CA CYS A 25 27.46 -21.86 -17.26
C CYS A 25 28.52 -22.33 -18.27
N ASP A 26 29.78 -22.06 -17.94
CA ASP A 26 30.95 -22.67 -18.56
C ASP A 26 31.17 -24.05 -17.94
N GLY A 27 30.88 -25.10 -18.71
CA GLY A 27 30.94 -26.47 -18.23
C GLY A 27 32.36 -26.89 -17.85
N MET A 28 32.62 -27.11 -16.57
CA MET A 28 33.74 -27.93 -16.13
C MET A 28 33.23 -29.34 -15.83
N GLN A 29 33.83 -30.32 -16.51
CA GLN A 29 33.55 -31.74 -16.33
C GLN A 29 34.03 -32.21 -14.96
N ASN A 30 33.14 -32.93 -14.28
CA ASN A 30 33.27 -33.98 -13.27
C ASN A 30 34.52 -34.10 -12.36
N SER A 31 34.21 -34.24 -11.07
CA SER A 31 34.69 -35.25 -10.11
C SER A 31 35.43 -36.46 -10.72
N GLU A 32 36.43 -37.07 -10.07
CA GLU A 32 36.26 -37.96 -8.91
C GLU A 32 37.62 -38.37 -8.29
N ASN A 33 37.63 -38.42 -6.95
CA ASN A 33 38.25 -39.37 -6.01
C ASN A 33 39.77 -39.69 -5.91
N SER A 34 40.11 -39.89 -4.62
CA SER A 34 41.16 -40.71 -3.97
C SER A 34 42.60 -40.23 -4.06
N GLU A 35 43.17 -39.84 -2.91
CA GLU A 35 44.09 -40.70 -2.13
C GLU A 35 44.44 -40.02 -0.79
N ILE A 36 44.39 -40.82 0.28
CA ILE A 36 44.88 -40.49 1.63
C ILE A 36 46.32 -40.98 1.66
N GLU A 37 47.29 -40.10 1.96
CA GLU A 37 48.58 -40.51 2.52
C GLU A 37 48.93 -39.59 3.70
N GLU A 38 49.34 -40.24 4.79
CA GLU A 38 49.73 -39.69 6.09
C GLU A 38 51.18 -39.13 6.08
N GLU A 39 51.57 -38.53 7.21
CA GLU A 39 52.89 -38.00 7.62
C GLU A 39 53.16 -36.54 7.19
N ASP A 40 53.39 -35.55 8.07
CA ASP A 40 54.25 -35.55 9.27
C ASP A 40 53.72 -34.69 10.44
N LEU A 41 54.02 -35.17 11.65
CA LEU A 41 53.84 -34.55 12.97
C LEU A 41 54.96 -33.55 13.32
N VAL A 42 54.66 -32.41 13.95
CA VAL A 42 55.45 -31.87 15.09
C VAL A 42 54.56 -31.10 16.08
N PHE A 43 54.69 -31.45 17.37
CA PHE A 43 54.10 -30.88 18.60
C PHE A 43 54.49 -29.39 18.85
N ILE A 44 53.74 -28.59 19.64
CA ILE A 44 53.92 -28.40 21.10
C ILE A 44 52.70 -27.65 21.72
N GLU A 45 52.32 -28.13 22.90
CA GLU A 45 51.60 -27.61 24.11
C GLU A 45 51.58 -26.07 24.32
N GLU A 46 50.78 -25.39 25.17
CA GLU A 46 49.84 -25.69 26.26
C GLU A 46 49.07 -24.38 26.60
N ALA A 47 47.89 -24.51 27.21
CA ALA A 47 47.21 -23.60 28.14
C ALA A 47 47.30 -22.05 27.99
N THR A 48 46.14 -21.38 27.90
CA THR A 48 45.53 -20.66 29.05
C THR A 48 44.21 -19.97 28.70
N SER A 49 43.35 -19.96 29.72
CA SER A 49 42.02 -19.41 29.92
C SER A 49 41.53 -18.19 29.13
N SER A 50 40.20 -18.22 28.97
CA SER A 50 39.27 -17.08 28.87
C SER A 50 39.06 -16.50 27.48
N ASN A 51 38.01 -16.98 26.79
CA ASN A 51 36.99 -16.15 26.13
C ASN A 51 35.88 -17.06 25.59
N VAL A 52 34.99 -17.49 26.48
CA VAL A 52 33.73 -18.15 26.14
C VAL A 52 32.69 -17.03 25.87
N ILE A 53 32.04 -17.12 24.71
CA ILE A 53 30.85 -16.37 24.25
C ILE A 53 31.06 -14.94 23.75
N HIS A 54 31.52 -14.83 22.50
CA HIS A 54 30.98 -13.84 21.56
C HIS A 54 31.20 -14.36 20.14
N HIS A 55 30.42 -15.38 19.74
CA HIS A 55 30.32 -15.73 18.32
C HIS A 55 29.12 -14.99 17.75
N LEU A 56 29.47 -13.98 16.96
CA LEU A 56 28.61 -13.09 16.20
C LEU A 56 27.64 -13.92 15.36
N GLN A 57 26.33 -13.70 15.53
CA GLN A 57 25.40 -13.94 14.43
C GLN A 57 25.66 -12.82 13.43
N GLU A 58 26.59 -13.05 12.50
CA GLU A 58 26.63 -12.28 11.27
C GLU A 58 25.37 -12.63 10.48
N GLU A 59 24.39 -11.72 10.47
CA GLU A 59 23.28 -11.77 9.54
C GLU A 59 23.89 -11.65 8.14
N PHE A 60 24.11 -12.79 7.47
CA PHE A 60 24.59 -12.80 6.10
C PHE A 60 23.58 -12.03 5.25
N GLU A 61 24.00 -10.89 4.71
CA GLU A 61 23.22 -10.11 3.77
C GLU A 61 23.57 -10.51 2.33
N THR A 62 22.58 -10.54 1.44
CA THR A 62 22.70 -10.93 0.04
C THR A 62 21.81 -10.05 -0.84
N ARG A 63 22.11 -9.96 -2.14
CA ARG A 63 21.37 -9.09 -3.07
C ARG A 63 20.21 -9.82 -3.75
N CYS A 64 19.02 -9.22 -3.82
CA CYS A 64 17.94 -9.71 -4.68
C CYS A 64 18.41 -9.66 -6.14
N PRO A 65 18.33 -10.76 -6.91
CA PRO A 65 18.71 -10.75 -8.32
C PRO A 65 17.76 -9.94 -9.21
N ILE A 66 16.60 -9.50 -8.69
CA ILE A 66 15.57 -8.78 -9.45
C ILE A 66 15.63 -7.27 -9.15
N CYS A 67 15.61 -6.84 -7.89
CA CYS A 67 15.67 -5.41 -7.53
C CYS A 67 17.07 -4.91 -7.14
N LEU A 68 18.05 -5.82 -7.01
CA LEU A 68 19.43 -5.54 -6.58
C LEU A 68 19.58 -5.00 -5.16
N GLY A 69 18.50 -4.89 -4.38
CA GLY A 69 18.51 -4.52 -2.97
C GLY A 69 19.18 -5.59 -2.10
N THR A 70 19.81 -5.16 -1.01
CA THR A 70 20.51 -6.02 -0.05
C THR A 70 19.58 -6.39 1.10
N PHE A 71 19.47 -7.68 1.41
CA PHE A 71 18.59 -8.21 2.46
C PHE A 71 19.29 -9.30 3.26
N PRO A 72 18.94 -9.50 4.55
CA PRO A 72 19.33 -10.70 5.28
C PRO A 72 18.92 -11.96 4.51
N VAL A 73 19.77 -12.99 4.50
CA VAL A 73 19.50 -14.26 3.79
C VAL A 73 18.18 -14.89 4.24
N SER A 74 17.78 -14.72 5.51
CA SER A 74 16.48 -15.17 6.05
C SER A 74 15.29 -14.52 5.35
N ASP A 75 15.44 -13.26 4.96
CA ASP A 75 14.37 -12.44 4.42
C ASP A 75 14.40 -12.44 2.88
N LEU A 76 15.51 -12.88 2.28
CA LEU A 76 15.67 -12.92 0.83
C LEU A 76 14.64 -13.86 0.17
N GLU A 77 14.31 -15.01 0.78
CA GLU A 77 13.30 -15.93 0.22
C GLU A 77 11.91 -15.29 0.21
N LEU A 78 11.55 -14.58 1.29
CA LEU A 78 10.31 -13.82 1.39
C LEU A 78 10.29 -12.69 0.37
N HIS A 79 11.37 -11.90 0.30
CA HIS A 79 11.50 -10.79 -0.62
C HIS A 79 11.46 -11.26 -2.09
N ALA A 80 12.22 -12.29 -2.46
CA ALA A 80 12.28 -12.82 -3.83
C ALA A 80 10.95 -13.38 -4.33
N SER A 81 10.05 -13.80 -3.43
CA SER A 81 8.69 -14.19 -3.82
C SER A 81 7.82 -13.03 -4.32
N PHE A 82 8.21 -11.79 -4.02
CA PHE A 82 7.51 -10.57 -4.38
C PHE A 82 8.38 -9.55 -5.16
N CYS A 83 9.69 -9.77 -5.25
CA CYS A 83 10.66 -8.91 -5.93
C CYS A 83 10.37 -8.94 -7.45
N GLY A 84 10.07 -7.77 -8.05
CA GLY A 84 9.75 -7.63 -9.48
C GLY A 84 8.26 -7.67 -9.82
N GLU A 85 7.39 -7.70 -8.82
CA GLU A 85 5.96 -7.54 -9.02
C GLU A 85 5.59 -6.08 -9.29
N SER A 86 4.55 -5.87 -10.11
CA SER A 86 4.07 -4.54 -10.50
C SER A 86 2.72 -4.20 -9.86
N GLU A 87 2.23 -2.99 -10.12
CA GLU A 87 0.86 -2.59 -9.76
C GLU A 87 -0.19 -3.62 -10.26
N GLU A 88 0.03 -4.19 -11.45
CA GLU A 88 -0.83 -5.23 -12.03
C GLU A 88 -0.84 -6.54 -11.24
N ASP A 89 0.25 -6.90 -10.55
CA ASP A 89 0.28 -8.05 -9.65
C ASP A 89 -0.57 -7.81 -8.41
N VAL A 90 -0.54 -6.59 -7.86
CA VAL A 90 -1.41 -6.17 -6.74
C VAL A 90 -2.88 -6.27 -7.15
N ILE A 91 -3.23 -5.75 -8.33
CA ILE A 91 -4.59 -5.83 -8.87
C ILE A 91 -5.03 -7.28 -9.06
N ARG A 92 -4.17 -8.14 -9.64
CA ARG A 92 -4.48 -9.56 -9.81
C ARG A 92 -4.66 -10.29 -8.48
N HIS A 93 -3.87 -9.94 -7.46
CA HIS A 93 -4.03 -10.49 -6.13
C HIS A 93 -5.38 -10.10 -5.51
N ALA A 94 -5.77 -8.84 -5.62
CA ALA A 94 -7.06 -8.35 -5.13
C ALA A 94 -8.23 -9.04 -5.85
N ALA A 95 -8.13 -9.20 -7.18
CA ALA A 95 -9.13 -9.92 -7.98
C ALA A 95 -9.26 -11.40 -7.57
N ALA A 96 -8.17 -12.04 -7.16
CA ALA A 96 -8.20 -13.44 -6.70
C ALA A 96 -8.95 -13.64 -5.37
N GLN A 97 -9.19 -12.57 -4.60
CA GLN A 97 -9.96 -12.63 -3.34
C GLN A 97 -11.47 -12.64 -3.56
N ILE A 98 -11.95 -12.42 -4.79
CA ILE A 98 -13.37 -12.32 -5.10
C ILE A 98 -14.05 -13.68 -4.96
N ASN A 99 -15.06 -13.76 -4.09
CA ASN A 99 -15.86 -14.96 -3.89
C ASN A 99 -17.01 -15.04 -4.90
N THR A 100 -16.85 -15.89 -5.91
CA THR A 100 -17.80 -16.05 -7.03
C THR A 100 -19.05 -16.88 -6.71
N THR A 101 -19.25 -17.33 -5.47
CA THR A 101 -20.42 -18.16 -5.08
C THR A 101 -21.76 -17.40 -5.09
N LYS A 102 -21.72 -16.08 -4.96
CA LYS A 102 -22.89 -15.19 -4.95
C LYS A 102 -22.57 -13.91 -5.73
N THR A 103 -23.55 -13.04 -5.87
CA THR A 103 -23.39 -11.70 -6.43
C THR A 103 -23.66 -10.65 -5.35
N PHE A 104 -22.99 -9.50 -5.48
CA PHE A 104 -23.33 -8.30 -4.73
C PHE A 104 -24.05 -7.33 -5.66
N GLU A 105 -25.36 -7.19 -5.50
CA GLU A 105 -26.19 -6.42 -6.42
C GLU A 105 -26.55 -5.05 -5.86
N ILE A 106 -26.19 -4.01 -6.61
CA ILE A 106 -26.58 -2.63 -6.32
C ILE A 106 -27.50 -2.13 -7.42
N CYS A 107 -28.74 -1.84 -7.03
CA CYS A 107 -29.74 -1.23 -7.89
C CYS A 107 -29.86 0.26 -7.55
N VAL A 108 -29.47 1.13 -8.49
CA VAL A 108 -29.26 2.57 -8.23
C VAL A 108 -29.76 3.43 -9.39
N SER A 109 -30.19 4.66 -9.09
CA SER A 109 -30.48 5.68 -10.10
C SER A 109 -29.22 6.45 -10.47
N ARG A 110 -29.14 6.96 -11.69
CA ARG A 110 -28.07 7.89 -12.09
C ARG A 110 -28.09 9.19 -11.27
N ASP A 111 -29.27 9.63 -10.83
CA ASP A 111 -29.42 10.79 -9.97
C ASP A 111 -28.90 10.54 -8.55
N ASN A 112 -28.07 11.46 -8.07
CA ASN A 112 -27.46 11.42 -6.73
C ASN A 112 -26.80 10.07 -6.42
N MET A 113 -26.11 9.51 -7.42
CA MET A 113 -25.59 8.14 -7.35
C MET A 113 -24.60 7.92 -6.22
N VAL A 114 -23.79 8.92 -5.86
CA VAL A 114 -22.77 8.78 -4.79
C VAL A 114 -23.43 8.55 -3.44
N GLU A 115 -24.36 9.42 -3.02
CA GLU A 115 -25.04 9.31 -1.74
C GLU A 115 -25.94 8.06 -1.67
N ARG A 116 -26.62 7.73 -2.77
CA ARG A 116 -27.43 6.50 -2.85
C ARG A 116 -26.54 5.25 -2.83
N GLY A 117 -25.44 5.27 -3.57
CA GLY A 117 -24.46 4.21 -3.65
C GLY A 117 -23.87 3.90 -2.28
N LEU A 118 -23.39 4.91 -1.55
CA LEU A 118 -22.88 4.74 -0.18
C LEU A 118 -23.91 4.11 0.76
N LYS A 119 -25.16 4.56 0.71
CA LYS A 119 -26.26 4.02 1.53
C LYS A 119 -26.60 2.57 1.17
N LEU A 120 -26.70 2.27 -0.12
CA LEU A 120 -27.00 0.92 -0.61
C LEU A 120 -25.87 -0.05 -0.27
N TRP A 121 -24.63 0.41 -0.44
CA TRP A 121 -23.43 -0.34 -0.12
C TRP A 121 -23.39 -0.69 1.35
N LYS A 122 -23.55 0.29 2.25
CA LYS A 122 -23.61 0.08 3.70
C LYS A 122 -24.69 -0.93 4.10
N ARG A 123 -25.87 -0.87 3.45
CA ARG A 123 -26.99 -1.75 3.78
C ARG A 123 -26.74 -3.21 3.39
N GLN A 124 -25.94 -3.46 2.35
CA GLN A 124 -25.60 -4.80 1.87
C GLN A 124 -26.80 -5.77 1.74
N LYS A 125 -27.94 -5.30 1.22
CA LYS A 125 -29.18 -6.11 1.22
C LYS A 125 -29.09 -7.35 0.32
N MET A 126 -28.38 -7.23 -0.80
CA MET A 126 -28.31 -8.25 -1.85
C MET A 126 -26.87 -8.72 -2.03
N GLY A 127 -26.33 -9.39 -1.02
CA GLY A 127 -24.95 -9.90 -1.04
C GLY A 127 -23.99 -9.06 -0.20
N SER A 128 -22.69 -9.25 -0.42
CA SER A 128 -21.62 -8.62 0.36
C SER A 128 -20.50 -8.18 -0.56
N PRO A 129 -19.76 -7.10 -0.24
CA PRO A 129 -18.67 -6.58 -1.07
C PRO A 129 -17.71 -7.66 -1.56
N VAL A 130 -17.34 -8.65 -0.75
CA VAL A 130 -16.47 -9.79 -1.16
C VAL A 130 -16.95 -10.60 -2.37
N ASN A 131 -18.20 -10.44 -2.80
CA ASN A 131 -18.78 -11.12 -3.96
C ASN A 131 -18.75 -10.21 -5.20
N PRO A 132 -18.68 -10.78 -6.42
CA PRO A 132 -18.71 -10.01 -7.65
C PRO A 132 -19.81 -8.94 -7.67
N LEU A 133 -19.39 -7.69 -7.84
CA LEU A 133 -20.31 -6.56 -7.94
C LEU A 133 -21.09 -6.61 -9.26
N LYS A 134 -22.40 -6.44 -9.16
CA LYS A 134 -23.32 -6.28 -10.28
C LYS A 134 -24.15 -5.02 -10.13
N ILE A 135 -24.17 -4.20 -11.17
CA ILE A 135 -24.88 -2.92 -11.18
C ILE A 135 -26.15 -3.02 -12.02
N ILE A 136 -27.25 -2.48 -11.48
CA ILE A 136 -28.53 -2.34 -12.17
C ILE A 136 -28.94 -0.86 -12.10
N PHE A 137 -28.93 -0.17 -13.24
CA PHE A 137 -29.46 1.18 -13.31
C PHE A 137 -30.98 1.16 -13.42
N LEU A 138 -31.65 1.88 -12.51
CA LEU A 138 -33.11 1.91 -12.44
C LEU A 138 -33.72 2.46 -13.73
N GLY A 139 -34.59 1.68 -14.37
CA GLY A 139 -35.27 2.06 -15.62
C GLY A 139 -34.46 1.80 -16.89
N GLU A 140 -33.26 1.24 -16.78
CA GLU A 140 -32.40 0.93 -17.93
C GLU A 140 -32.37 -0.58 -18.20
N PRO A 141 -32.70 -1.05 -19.41
CA PRO A 141 -32.60 -2.46 -19.79
C PRO A 141 -31.13 -2.81 -20.12
N GLY A 142 -30.24 -2.67 -19.14
CA GLY A 142 -28.82 -3.01 -19.24
C GLY A 142 -28.50 -4.25 -18.43
N VAL A 143 -27.73 -5.18 -19.03
CA VAL A 143 -27.12 -6.30 -18.30
C VAL A 143 -25.67 -5.94 -18.03
N ASP A 144 -25.26 -5.98 -16.77
CA ASP A 144 -23.89 -5.69 -16.39
C ASP A 144 -22.95 -6.84 -16.78
N THR A 145 -22.22 -6.64 -17.87
CA THR A 145 -21.10 -7.48 -18.30
C THR A 145 -19.74 -6.89 -17.90
N GLY A 146 -19.73 -5.84 -17.07
CA GLY A 146 -18.54 -5.15 -16.55
C GLY A 146 -18.53 -3.65 -16.85
N ALA A 147 -19.17 -3.21 -17.94
CA ALA A 147 -19.19 -1.79 -18.31
C ALA A 147 -19.98 -0.92 -17.31
N LEU A 148 -21.15 -1.39 -16.88
CA LEU A 148 -21.98 -0.68 -15.89
C LEU A 148 -21.29 -0.63 -14.53
N ARG A 149 -20.63 -1.72 -14.14
CA ARG A 149 -19.78 -1.75 -12.96
C ARG A 149 -18.65 -0.74 -13.04
N LYS A 150 -17.89 -0.69 -14.14
CA LYS A 150 -16.78 0.25 -14.30
C LYS A 150 -17.27 1.70 -14.25
N GLU A 151 -18.39 2.01 -14.90
CA GLU A 151 -19.02 3.34 -14.85
C GLU A 151 -19.42 3.72 -13.43
N PHE A 152 -20.11 2.83 -12.72
CA PHE A 152 -20.52 3.03 -11.33
C PHE A 152 -19.32 3.26 -10.43
N LEU A 153 -18.32 2.37 -10.45
CA LEU A 153 -17.12 2.49 -9.63
C LEU A 153 -16.33 3.77 -9.93
N SER A 154 -16.21 4.15 -11.20
CA SER A 154 -15.55 5.40 -11.58
C SER A 154 -16.24 6.62 -10.97
N THR A 155 -17.57 6.63 -10.99
CA THR A 155 -18.32 7.72 -10.40
C THR A 155 -18.29 7.68 -8.88
N MET A 156 -18.30 6.50 -8.26
CA MET A 156 -18.19 6.34 -6.82
C MET A 156 -16.84 6.82 -6.31
N VAL A 157 -15.71 6.42 -6.91
CA VAL A 157 -14.38 6.85 -6.48
C VAL A 157 -14.23 8.36 -6.59
N ALA A 158 -14.57 8.95 -7.74
CA ALA A 158 -14.52 10.41 -7.93
C ALA A 158 -15.50 11.17 -7.00
N GLY A 159 -16.67 10.57 -6.72
CA GLY A 159 -17.66 11.12 -5.80
C GLY A 159 -17.20 11.10 -4.35
N ILE A 160 -16.61 9.99 -3.92
CA ILE A 160 -16.06 9.80 -2.59
C ILE A 160 -14.89 10.77 -2.35
N GLU A 161 -14.00 10.91 -3.33
CA GLU A 161 -12.91 11.89 -3.28
C GLU A 161 -13.44 13.31 -2.99
N LYS A 162 -14.54 13.72 -3.65
CA LYS A 162 -15.15 15.04 -3.43
C LYS A 162 -15.93 15.16 -2.13
N ARG A 163 -16.51 14.06 -1.64
CA ARG A 163 -17.46 14.06 -0.51
C ARG A 163 -16.80 13.80 0.84
N LEU A 164 -15.81 12.92 0.87
CA LEU A 164 -15.18 12.39 2.08
C LEU A 164 -13.71 12.79 2.21
N PHE A 165 -13.11 13.44 1.22
CA PHE A 165 -11.72 13.91 1.28
C PHE A 165 -11.62 15.41 1.01
N GLU A 166 -10.57 16.03 1.56
CA GLU A 166 -10.25 17.45 1.43
C GLU A 166 -8.75 17.66 1.24
N GLY A 167 -8.37 18.76 0.62
CA GLY A 167 -6.98 19.04 0.28
C GLY A 167 -6.83 19.61 -1.13
N ASP A 168 -5.58 19.75 -1.55
CA ASP A 168 -5.22 20.37 -2.82
C ASP A 168 -4.82 19.32 -3.87
N ALA A 169 -5.14 19.59 -5.13
CA ALA A 169 -4.87 18.68 -6.24
C ALA A 169 -3.38 18.51 -6.55
N LYS A 170 -2.46 19.32 -6.01
CA LYS A 170 -1.01 19.16 -6.19
C LYS A 170 -0.33 18.49 -5.01
N LYS A 171 -0.94 18.56 -3.84
CA LYS A 171 -0.37 18.04 -2.58
C LYS A 171 -1.03 16.77 -2.08
N GLY A 172 -2.15 16.39 -2.71
CA GLY A 172 -2.97 15.26 -2.29
C GLY A 172 -3.97 15.64 -1.21
N LYS A 173 -4.87 14.71 -0.95
CA LYS A 173 -6.02 14.87 -0.08
C LYS A 173 -5.93 13.98 1.15
N THR A 174 -6.60 14.42 2.21
CA THR A 174 -6.74 13.70 3.47
C THR A 174 -8.23 13.49 3.74
N PRO A 175 -8.61 12.52 4.58
CA PRO A 175 -10.02 12.36 4.95
C PRO A 175 -10.59 13.67 5.51
N LYS A 176 -11.79 14.06 5.12
CA LYS A 176 -12.44 15.23 5.68
C LYS A 176 -12.77 15.01 7.16
N TYR A 177 -12.59 16.04 8.01
CA TYR A 177 -13.07 15.94 9.40
C TYR A 177 -14.60 15.95 9.44
N SER A 178 -15.21 14.79 9.67
CA SER A 178 -16.66 14.70 9.82
C SER A 178 -17.01 13.59 10.79
N LEU A 179 -17.43 13.97 11.99
CA LEU A 179 -17.90 13.00 12.99
C LEU A 179 -19.20 12.32 12.57
N ASN A 180 -20.05 13.02 11.79
CA ASN A 180 -21.26 12.43 11.23
C ASN A 180 -20.93 11.32 10.21
N ASP A 181 -19.96 11.55 9.32
CA ASP A 181 -19.58 10.54 8.33
C ASP A 181 -18.79 9.39 8.97
N LEU A 182 -18.02 9.68 10.02
CA LEU A 182 -17.34 8.69 10.86
C LEU A 182 -18.34 7.80 11.60
N ASP A 183 -19.31 8.38 12.31
CA ASP A 183 -20.37 7.65 13.01
C ASP A 183 -21.20 6.78 12.05
N ASN A 184 -21.44 7.30 10.84
CA ASN A 184 -22.10 6.55 9.78
C ASN A 184 -21.20 5.52 9.07
N GLU A 185 -19.97 5.28 9.53
CA GLU A 185 -19.01 4.35 8.94
C GLU A 185 -18.74 4.57 7.44
N LEU A 186 -18.90 5.80 6.94
CA LEU A 186 -18.78 6.07 5.50
C LEU A 186 -17.35 5.90 4.99
N PHE A 187 -16.35 6.10 5.85
CA PHE A 187 -14.94 5.87 5.53
C PHE A 187 -14.63 4.37 5.38
N LYS A 188 -15.31 3.51 6.14
CA LYS A 188 -15.21 2.06 5.99
C LYS A 188 -15.83 1.62 4.68
N VAL A 189 -17.03 2.14 4.36
CA VAL A 189 -17.68 1.90 3.07
C VAL A 189 -16.79 2.38 1.91
N ALA A 190 -16.14 3.54 2.05
CA ALA A 190 -15.19 4.02 1.06
C ALA A 190 -14.00 3.06 0.87
N GLY A 191 -13.44 2.52 1.96
CA GLY A 191 -12.36 1.54 1.90
C GLY A 191 -12.78 0.25 1.18
N GLU A 192 -14.00 -0.23 1.42
CA GLU A 192 -14.56 -1.36 0.68
C GLU A 192 -14.70 -1.03 -0.81
N ILE A 193 -15.28 0.13 -1.16
CA ILE A 193 -15.46 0.56 -2.55
C ILE A 193 -14.12 0.67 -3.27
N PHE A 194 -13.08 1.21 -2.63
CA PHE A 194 -11.74 1.29 -3.22
C PHE A 194 -11.16 -0.09 -3.49
N ALA A 195 -11.30 -1.02 -2.54
CA ALA A 195 -10.87 -2.39 -2.74
C ALA A 195 -11.59 -3.09 -3.89
N VAL A 196 -12.92 -2.93 -4.00
CA VAL A 196 -13.70 -3.47 -5.15
C VAL A 196 -13.28 -2.80 -6.45
N SER A 197 -13.03 -1.49 -6.42
CA SER A 197 -12.58 -0.75 -7.60
C SER A 197 -11.27 -1.32 -8.14
N ILE A 198 -10.29 -1.52 -7.25
CA ILE A 198 -9.01 -2.14 -7.59
C ILE A 198 -9.20 -3.58 -8.09
N ALA A 199 -10.00 -4.39 -7.41
CA ALA A 199 -10.18 -5.80 -7.72
C ALA A 199 -11.01 -6.10 -8.98
N GLU A 200 -11.99 -5.24 -9.30
CA GLU A 200 -12.99 -5.50 -10.34
C GLU A 200 -12.89 -4.57 -11.57
N GLY A 201 -11.76 -3.86 -11.72
CA GLY A 201 -11.42 -3.09 -12.92
C GLY A 201 -11.99 -1.65 -12.95
N GLY A 202 -12.34 -1.11 -11.80
CA GLY A 202 -12.58 0.32 -11.60
C GLY A 202 -11.28 1.10 -11.35
N PRO A 203 -11.33 2.44 -11.25
CA PRO A 203 -10.15 3.24 -10.98
C PRO A 203 -9.71 3.14 -9.51
N PRO A 204 -8.40 3.13 -9.23
CA PRO A 204 -7.89 3.18 -7.86
C PRO A 204 -7.96 4.62 -7.27
N PRO A 205 -7.97 4.79 -5.95
CA PRO A 205 -8.12 6.09 -5.28
C PRO A 205 -6.82 6.92 -5.27
N ARG A 206 -6.31 7.32 -6.43
CA ARG A 206 -5.01 8.02 -6.64
C ARG A 206 -5.00 9.50 -6.27
N PHE A 207 -5.39 9.83 -5.04
CA PHE A 207 -5.54 11.22 -4.62
C PHE A 207 -5.07 11.50 -3.19
N MET A 208 -4.62 10.50 -2.44
CA MET A 208 -4.25 10.66 -1.03
C MET A 208 -2.89 11.34 -0.88
N GLN A 209 -2.65 11.99 0.26
CA GLN A 209 -1.31 12.41 0.67
C GLN A 209 -0.46 11.22 1.11
N GLU A 210 0.85 11.34 0.95
CA GLU A 210 1.86 10.35 1.35
C GLU A 210 1.60 9.78 2.76
N TRP A 211 1.46 10.67 3.75
CA TRP A 211 1.31 10.26 5.15
C TRP A 211 0.02 9.45 5.40
N CYS A 212 -1.04 9.67 4.60
CA CYS A 212 -2.26 8.87 4.70
C CYS A 212 -1.97 7.43 4.26
N TYR A 213 -1.29 7.26 3.14
CA TYR A 213 -0.89 5.95 2.64
C TYR A 213 0.07 5.25 3.61
N GLU A 214 1.09 5.94 4.10
CA GLU A 214 1.99 5.40 5.13
C GLU A 214 1.23 4.92 6.37
N TYR A 215 0.20 5.65 6.80
CA TYR A 215 -0.67 5.22 7.90
C TYR A 215 -1.53 4.00 7.50
N LEU A 216 -2.09 3.95 6.29
CA LEU A 216 -2.84 2.78 5.80
C LEU A 216 -1.98 1.52 5.73
N VAL A 217 -0.67 1.65 5.48
CA VAL A 217 0.29 0.55 5.52
C VAL A 217 0.64 0.20 6.96
N THR A 218 1.22 1.15 7.69
CA THR A 218 1.93 0.89 8.96
C THR A 218 1.06 0.99 10.21
N GLY A 219 -0.01 1.79 10.16
CA GLY A 219 -0.80 2.16 11.34
C GLY A 219 -0.13 3.19 12.25
N ASN A 220 1.05 3.70 11.86
CA ASN A 220 1.83 4.63 12.65
C ASN A 220 1.57 6.08 12.24
N ILE A 221 1.56 6.96 13.24
CA ILE A 221 1.32 8.41 13.05
C ILE A 221 2.60 9.08 12.56
N LYS A 222 2.48 9.92 11.54
CA LYS A 222 3.54 10.78 11.03
C LYS A 222 3.34 12.23 11.46
N ARG A 223 4.42 12.99 11.45
CA ARG A 223 4.46 14.41 11.88
C ARG A 223 4.97 15.34 10.79
N ASP A 224 5.81 14.83 9.89
CA ASP A 224 6.46 15.63 8.86
C ASP A 224 5.77 15.45 7.49
N GLY A 225 5.91 16.44 6.60
CA GLY A 225 5.37 16.38 5.23
C GLY A 225 3.83 16.43 5.15
N VAL A 226 3.16 16.76 6.26
CA VAL A 226 1.70 16.80 6.34
C VAL A 226 1.17 18.13 5.81
N HIS A 227 0.20 18.08 4.89
CA HIS A 227 -0.47 19.28 4.41
C HIS A 227 -1.94 19.31 4.82
N ASP A 228 -2.34 20.39 5.49
CA ASP A 228 -3.72 20.68 5.87
C ASP A 228 -4.07 22.10 5.41
N THR A 229 -5.26 22.25 4.86
CA THR A 229 -5.71 23.52 4.27
C THR A 229 -5.94 24.62 5.30
N GLU A 230 -6.22 24.27 6.56
CA GLU A 230 -6.52 25.20 7.65
C GLU A 230 -5.30 25.41 8.56
N ILE A 231 -4.59 24.34 8.91
CA ILE A 231 -3.53 24.36 9.93
C ILE A 231 -2.14 24.60 9.31
N SER A 232 -1.85 24.14 8.08
CA SER A 232 -0.54 24.44 7.47
C SER A 232 -0.29 25.94 7.28
N PRO A 233 -1.28 26.78 6.91
CA PRO A 233 -1.10 28.24 6.93
C PRO A 233 -0.82 28.80 8.33
N LEU A 234 -1.52 28.29 9.36
CA LEU A 234 -1.31 28.69 10.76
C LEU A 234 0.11 28.35 11.24
N ILE A 235 0.62 27.16 10.90
CA ILE A 235 2.00 26.74 11.19
C ILE A 235 2.99 27.78 10.65
N LYS A 236 2.85 28.18 9.37
CA LYS A 236 3.73 29.20 8.76
C LYS A 236 3.62 30.55 9.44
N MET A 237 2.41 31.01 9.74
CA MET A 237 2.22 32.28 10.44
C MET A 237 2.87 32.27 11.83
N ILE A 238 2.76 31.16 12.55
CA ILE A 238 3.41 30.99 13.84
C ILE A 238 4.93 30.96 13.66
N GLU A 239 5.47 30.18 12.72
CA GLU A 239 6.91 30.10 12.37
C GLU A 239 7.55 31.48 12.17
N ASP A 240 6.85 32.41 11.53
CA ASP A 240 7.36 33.76 11.27
C ASP A 240 7.07 34.78 12.39
N ALA A 241 6.18 34.46 13.33
CA ALA A 241 5.75 35.39 14.36
C ALA A 241 6.79 35.62 15.47
N SER A 242 6.96 36.89 15.86
CA SER A 242 7.73 37.31 17.04
C SER A 242 6.89 37.40 18.32
N ASP A 243 5.56 37.44 18.19
CA ASP A 243 4.60 37.42 19.28
C ASP A 243 3.51 36.38 18.99
N LEU A 244 3.24 35.50 19.96
CA LEU A 244 2.29 34.41 19.83
C LEU A 244 0.90 34.71 20.41
N SER A 245 0.73 35.88 21.03
CA SER A 245 -0.52 36.26 21.71
C SER A 245 -1.75 36.14 20.80
N ASN A 246 -1.59 36.48 19.52
CA ASN A 246 -2.65 36.43 18.50
C ASN A 246 -3.07 35.01 18.09
N PHE A 247 -2.29 33.98 18.42
CA PHE A 247 -2.57 32.58 18.06
C PHE A 247 -2.97 31.73 19.28
N THR A 248 -3.11 32.36 20.45
CA THR A 248 -3.35 31.65 21.72
C THR A 248 -4.55 30.72 21.62
N LYS A 249 -5.65 31.19 21.03
CA LYS A 249 -6.88 30.40 20.91
C LYS A 249 -6.66 29.17 20.01
N GLU A 250 -6.07 29.36 18.84
CA GLU A 250 -5.82 28.31 17.85
C GLU A 250 -4.83 27.26 18.36
N ILE A 251 -3.81 27.70 19.12
CA ILE A 251 -2.85 26.81 19.78
C ILE A 251 -3.53 25.98 20.87
N LEU A 252 -4.41 26.59 21.68
CA LEU A 252 -5.16 25.85 22.70
C LEU A 252 -6.18 24.89 22.08
N ASP A 253 -6.89 25.31 21.03
CA ASP A 253 -7.86 24.49 20.29
C ASP A 253 -7.20 23.26 19.64
N CYS A 254 -5.89 23.32 19.35
CA CYS A 254 -5.14 22.17 18.85
C CYS A 254 -4.75 21.15 19.95
N GLY A 255 -4.98 21.49 21.23
CA GLY A 255 -4.70 20.66 22.39
C GLY A 255 -3.33 20.90 23.03
N TYR A 256 -2.62 21.97 22.65
CA TYR A 256 -1.38 22.34 23.31
C TYR A 256 -1.64 22.92 24.71
N THR A 257 -1.01 22.37 25.74
CA THR A 257 -1.22 22.76 27.15
C THR A 257 0.02 23.36 27.81
N GLY A 258 1.09 23.59 27.04
CA GLY A 258 2.33 24.19 27.54
C GLY A 258 2.32 25.72 27.54
N PRO A 259 3.42 26.36 28.00
CA PRO A 259 3.58 27.80 27.88
C PRO A 259 3.53 28.25 26.41
N ILE A 260 2.79 29.33 26.14
CA ILE A 260 2.66 29.94 24.80
C ILE A 260 3.57 31.17 24.75
N ASN A 261 4.78 30.97 24.24
CA ASN A 261 5.77 32.01 23.99
C ASN A 261 6.80 31.52 22.95
N THR A 262 7.67 32.43 22.51
CA THR A 262 8.69 32.16 21.48
C THR A 262 9.69 31.08 21.86
N ASP A 263 9.97 30.89 23.15
CA ASP A 263 10.91 29.86 23.63
C ASP A 263 10.33 28.44 23.45
N HIS A 264 9.01 28.32 23.37
CA HIS A 264 8.30 27.04 23.23
C HIS A 264 7.74 26.81 21.83
N LYS A 265 8.17 27.61 20.85
CA LYS A 265 7.66 27.63 19.47
C LYS A 265 7.71 26.25 18.81
N GLU A 266 8.83 25.53 18.92
CA GLU A 266 8.99 24.18 18.40
C GLU A 266 7.97 23.18 18.98
N SER A 267 7.66 23.29 20.28
CA SER A 267 6.66 22.43 20.91
C SER A 267 5.25 22.73 20.42
N ILE A 268 4.94 24.01 20.17
CA ILE A 268 3.68 24.45 19.58
C ILE A 268 3.52 23.92 18.15
N LEU A 269 4.55 24.09 17.30
CA LEU A 269 4.53 23.62 15.92
C LEU A 269 4.36 22.09 15.84
N ARG A 270 5.06 21.34 16.70
CA ARG A 270 4.88 19.89 16.81
C ARG A 270 3.47 19.49 17.25
N ALA A 271 2.85 20.25 18.17
CA ALA A 271 1.48 19.99 18.60
C ALA A 271 0.48 20.24 17.46
N LEU A 272 0.66 21.31 16.68
CA LEU A 272 -0.16 21.60 15.49
C LEU A 272 -0.03 20.49 14.44
N ALA A 273 1.19 20.06 14.13
CA ALA A 273 1.43 18.96 13.19
C ALA A 273 0.77 17.65 13.66
N LEU A 274 0.89 17.34 14.96
CA LEU A 274 0.24 16.17 15.55
C LEU A 274 -1.29 16.29 15.56
N HIS A 275 -1.81 17.50 15.78
CA HIS A 275 -3.25 17.76 15.74
C HIS A 275 -3.81 17.44 14.36
N ILE A 276 -3.12 17.84 13.28
CA ILE A 276 -3.55 17.55 11.89
C ILE A 276 -3.78 16.04 11.69
N THR A 277 -2.80 15.22 12.05
CA THR A 277 -2.87 13.78 11.79
C THR A 277 -3.81 13.07 12.76
N THR A 278 -3.78 13.44 14.05
CA THR A 278 -4.59 12.78 15.08
C THR A 278 -6.09 12.91 14.81
N LYS A 279 -6.58 14.08 14.38
CA LYS A 279 -8.00 14.28 14.05
C LYS A 279 -8.47 13.47 12.84
N ARG A 280 -7.57 12.83 12.07
CA ARG A 280 -7.87 12.05 10.85
C ARG A 280 -7.74 10.54 11.05
N ILE A 281 -7.07 10.12 12.12
CA ILE A 281 -6.83 8.71 12.43
C ILE A 281 -8.10 7.86 12.45
N PRO A 282 -9.21 8.27 13.11
CA PRO A 282 -10.42 7.45 13.14
C PRO A 282 -10.99 7.15 11.74
N MET A 283 -10.90 8.12 10.82
CA MET A 283 -11.34 7.97 9.43
C MET A 283 -10.42 7.00 8.66
N LEU A 284 -9.10 7.15 8.84
CA LEU A 284 -8.13 6.23 8.23
C LEU A 284 -8.24 4.81 8.80
N GLN A 285 -8.54 4.65 10.08
CA GLN A 285 -8.82 3.35 10.69
C GLN A 285 -10.03 2.68 10.05
N GLN A 286 -11.13 3.43 9.86
CA GLN A 286 -12.29 2.89 9.15
C GLN A 286 -11.96 2.51 7.70
N LEU A 287 -11.20 3.34 6.97
CA LEU A 287 -10.69 2.99 5.64
C LEU A 287 -9.92 1.67 5.65
N ARG A 288 -9.00 1.49 6.62
CA ARG A 288 -8.25 0.22 6.78
C ARG A 288 -9.18 -0.98 6.98
N VAL A 289 -10.21 -0.85 7.80
CA VAL A 289 -11.21 -1.92 8.01
C VAL A 289 -11.91 -2.29 6.70
N GLY A 290 -12.25 -1.30 5.87
CA GLY A 290 -12.86 -1.55 4.55
C GLY A 290 -11.90 -2.26 3.58
N LEU A 291 -10.65 -1.81 3.50
CA LEU A 291 -9.61 -2.36 2.63
C LEU A 291 -9.22 -3.80 3.03
N GLU A 292 -9.18 -4.11 4.34
CA GLU A 292 -8.87 -5.44 4.87
C GLU A 292 -9.86 -6.51 4.40
N ARG A 293 -11.08 -6.12 4.00
CA ARG A 293 -12.10 -7.07 3.50
C ARG A 293 -11.69 -7.81 2.23
N TYR A 294 -10.70 -7.28 1.51
CA TYR A 294 -10.06 -7.87 0.32
C TYR A 294 -8.60 -8.25 0.58
N ASP A 295 -8.20 -8.39 1.83
CA ASP A 295 -6.81 -8.61 2.25
C ASP A 295 -5.83 -7.51 1.81
N LEU A 296 -6.33 -6.36 1.36
CA LEU A 296 -5.52 -5.37 0.67
C LEU A 296 -4.53 -4.69 1.61
N ILE A 297 -4.86 -4.54 2.89
CA ILE A 297 -3.93 -4.04 3.91
C ILE A 297 -2.73 -4.98 4.07
N LYS A 298 -2.93 -6.31 4.08
CA LYS A 298 -1.82 -7.25 4.15
C LYS A 298 -0.94 -7.17 2.91
N VAL A 299 -1.53 -6.96 1.73
CA VAL A 299 -0.78 -6.76 0.49
C VAL A 299 0.01 -5.45 0.54
N MET A 300 -0.62 -4.34 0.93
CA MET A 300 0.03 -3.04 1.08
C MET A 300 1.19 -3.08 2.08
N GLN A 301 1.08 -3.86 3.17
CA GLN A 301 2.15 -4.06 4.13
C GLN A 301 3.33 -4.86 3.56
N LYS A 302 3.06 -5.85 2.72
CA LYS A 302 4.09 -6.66 2.06
C LYS A 302 4.74 -5.96 0.87
N LYS A 303 3.96 -5.14 0.15
CA LYS A 303 4.30 -4.50 -1.13
C LYS A 303 3.97 -3.00 -1.12
N PRO A 304 4.59 -2.23 -0.21
CA PRO A 304 4.23 -0.83 -0.02
C PRO A 304 4.61 0.06 -1.20
N GLN A 305 5.57 -0.32 -2.05
CA GLN A 305 5.94 0.50 -3.21
C GLN A 305 5.01 0.24 -4.39
N GLU A 306 4.68 -1.03 -4.62
CA GLU A 306 3.83 -1.49 -5.72
C GLU A 306 2.38 -1.06 -5.53
N CYS A 307 1.94 -0.90 -4.27
CA CYS A 307 0.61 -0.38 -3.96
C CYS A 307 0.56 1.16 -3.90
N HIS A 308 1.69 1.85 -3.88
CA HIS A 308 1.76 3.28 -3.60
C HIS A 308 0.92 4.10 -4.58
N ASP A 309 1.15 3.90 -5.89
CA ASP A 309 0.53 4.68 -6.96
C ASP A 309 -0.96 4.38 -7.16
N LEU A 310 -1.50 3.36 -6.47
CA LEU A 310 -2.95 3.11 -6.40
C LEU A 310 -3.66 4.10 -5.45
N PHE A 311 -2.95 4.68 -4.48
CA PHE A 311 -3.57 5.50 -3.43
C PHE A 311 -3.04 6.93 -3.40
N VAL A 312 -1.73 7.09 -3.54
CA VAL A 312 -1.09 8.40 -3.42
C VAL A 312 -1.28 9.16 -4.72
N ILE A 313 -1.41 10.48 -4.60
CA ILE A 313 -1.44 11.34 -5.77
C ILE A 313 -0.11 11.23 -6.54
N GLY A 314 -0.18 10.91 -7.83
CA GLY A 314 0.98 10.89 -8.73
C GLY A 314 1.20 12.26 -9.40
N TYR A 315 2.44 12.52 -9.84
CA TYR A 315 2.70 13.56 -10.83
C TYR A 315 2.39 12.99 -12.21
N ASP A 316 1.38 13.55 -12.88
CA ASP A 316 0.91 13.13 -14.21
C ASP A 316 1.87 13.55 -15.34
N ASP A 317 3.18 13.31 -15.18
CA ASP A 317 4.22 13.58 -16.20
C ASP A 317 4.52 12.33 -17.05
N LYS A 318 3.90 11.20 -16.74
CA LYS A 318 3.88 10.03 -17.62
C LYS A 318 2.44 9.73 -17.98
N VAL A 319 2.02 10.31 -19.11
CA VAL A 319 0.99 9.69 -19.95
C VAL A 319 1.49 8.26 -20.23
N ASP A 320 1.00 7.30 -19.45
CA ASP A 320 1.22 5.90 -19.75
C ASP A 320 0.54 5.63 -21.08
N SER A 321 1.34 5.30 -22.09
CA SER A 321 0.87 4.94 -23.42
C SER A 321 -0.05 3.70 -23.39
N HIS A 322 -0.16 2.99 -22.26
CA HIS A 322 -1.17 1.96 -22.05
C HIS A 322 -2.61 2.46 -22.03
N TYR A 323 -2.88 3.77 -21.84
CA TYR A 323 -4.25 4.29 -22.01
C TYR A 323 -4.71 4.30 -23.48
N ILE A 324 -3.78 4.18 -24.44
CA ILE A 324 -4.06 4.17 -25.89
C ILE A 324 -4.20 2.73 -26.45
N LEU A 325 -3.88 1.69 -25.67
CA LEU A 325 -3.79 0.31 -26.18
C LEU A 325 -4.77 -0.67 -25.54
N TYR A 326 -6.04 -0.28 -25.36
CA TYR A 326 -7.10 -1.29 -25.35
C TYR A 326 -7.46 -1.63 -26.80
N PRO A 327 -7.21 -2.88 -27.27
CA PRO A 327 -7.64 -3.28 -28.60
C PRO A 327 -9.17 -3.23 -28.65
N THR A 328 -9.71 -2.49 -29.61
CA THR A 328 -11.04 -2.74 -30.14
C THR A 328 -11.09 -4.21 -30.58
N TRP A 329 -11.60 -5.10 -29.74
CA TRP A 329 -11.71 -6.51 -30.11
C TRP A 329 -12.82 -6.67 -31.17
N PRO A 330 -12.67 -7.60 -32.14
CA PRO A 330 -13.44 -7.57 -33.37
C PRO A 330 -14.91 -7.91 -33.15
N GLN A 331 -15.77 -7.18 -33.84
CA GLN A 331 -17.14 -7.60 -34.08
C GLN A 331 -17.16 -8.94 -34.82
N ARG A 332 -17.88 -9.92 -34.27
CA ARG A 332 -18.50 -10.99 -35.04
C ARG A 332 -19.94 -11.11 -34.62
#